data_AF-A0A2D7W6B7-F1
#
_entry.id   AF-A0A2D7W6B7-F1
#
_cell.length_a   1.000
_cell.length_b   1.000
_cell.length_c   1.000
_cell.angle_alpha   90.00
_cell.angle_beta   90.00
_cell.angle_gamma   90.00
#
_symmetry.space_group_name_H-M   'P 1'
#
loop_
_entity.id
_entity.type
_entity.pdbx_description
1 polymer ?
#
loop_
_entity_poly.entity_id
_entity_poly.type
_entity_poly.pdbx_seq_one_letter_code
_entity_poly.pdbx_strand_id
1 'polypeptide(L)'
;MANIRRRILKETKSPVKTDKIGAKIKLNNLLKRAKENGTEQGPLTPIEALVTISQDEWIWQAVSKEILDTMSHRLVFHSDGGLRREILMTQNLNTAMDAASIIVELDGNCVLIETLEP
;
A
#
# COMPACT_ATOMS: atom_id res chain seq x y z
N MET A 1 1.86 23.49 1.58
CA MET A 1 1.71 22.05 1.92
C MET A 1 1.14 21.36 0.70
N ALA A 2 1.94 20.53 0.01
CA ALA A 2 1.47 19.83 -1.18
C ALA A 2 0.45 18.77 -0.74
N ASN A 3 -0.79 18.90 -1.19
CA ASN A 3 -1.81 17.87 -1.04
C ASN A 3 -1.36 16.65 -1.85
N ILE A 4 -0.65 15.71 -1.22
CA ILE A 4 -0.32 14.41 -1.83
C ILE A 4 -1.62 13.59 -1.82
N ARG A 5 -2.54 13.93 -2.73
CA ARG A 5 -3.65 13.05 -3.06
C ARG A 5 -3.06 11.83 -3.73
N ARG A 6 -3.33 10.65 -3.15
CA ARG A 6 -3.06 9.39 -3.83
C ARG A 6 -3.73 9.43 -5.20
N ARG A 7 -2.95 9.17 -6.25
CA ARG A 7 -3.48 8.87 -7.58
C ARG A 7 -3.97 7.43 -7.52
N ILE A 8 -5.17 7.26 -7.00
CA ILE A 8 -5.83 5.96 -6.92
C ILE A 8 -6.31 5.62 -8.33
N LEU A 9 -5.80 4.52 -8.88
CA LEU A 9 -6.16 3.98 -10.18
C LEU A 9 -7.67 3.99 -10.43
N LYS A 10 -8.07 4.47 -11.61
CA LYS A 10 -9.45 4.39 -12.10
C LYS A 10 -9.85 2.99 -12.56
N GLU A 11 -8.89 2.21 -13.08
CA GLU A 11 -9.13 0.82 -13.50
C GLU A 11 -8.72 -0.16 -12.40
N THR A 12 -9.59 -0.30 -11.42
CA THR A 12 -9.57 -1.43 -10.48
C THR A 12 -10.79 -2.28 -10.72
N LYS A 13 -10.83 -3.50 -10.15
CA LYS A 13 -12.12 -4.19 -10.02
C LYS A 13 -13.13 -3.21 -9.44
N SER A 14 -14.37 -3.25 -9.95
CA SER A 14 -15.43 -2.35 -9.54
C SER A 14 -15.46 -2.26 -8.00
N PRO A 15 -15.39 -1.05 -7.42
CA PRO A 15 -15.34 -0.89 -5.98
C PRO A 15 -16.52 -1.64 -5.34
N VAL A 16 -16.21 -2.45 -4.32
CA VAL A 16 -17.26 -3.17 -3.59
C VAL A 16 -17.71 -2.27 -2.46
N LYS A 17 -18.99 -1.90 -2.47
CA LYS A 17 -19.64 -1.24 -1.34
C LYS A 17 -20.19 -2.27 -0.38
N THR A 18 -20.01 -2.06 0.91
CA THR A 18 -20.58 -2.93 1.96
C THR A 18 -21.37 -2.13 2.97
N ASP A 19 -22.43 -2.73 3.49
CA ASP A 19 -23.11 -2.25 4.70
C ASP A 19 -22.27 -2.50 5.97
N LYS A 20 -22.80 -2.16 7.15
CA LYS A 20 -22.08 -2.31 8.43
C LYS A 20 -21.64 -3.75 8.71
N ILE A 21 -22.47 -4.74 8.36
CA ILE A 21 -22.18 -6.16 8.62
C ILE A 21 -21.11 -6.66 7.65
N GLY A 22 -21.28 -6.39 6.35
CA GLY A 22 -20.31 -6.73 5.31
C GLY A 22 -18.95 -6.07 5.56
N ALA A 23 -18.93 -4.82 6.03
CA ALA A 23 -17.70 -4.12 6.39
C ALA A 23 -16.96 -4.83 7.53
N LYS A 24 -17.67 -5.23 8.59
CA LYS A 24 -17.09 -5.98 9.72
C LYS A 24 -16.49 -7.31 9.27
N ILE A 25 -17.19 -8.05 8.41
CA ILE A 25 -16.69 -9.31 7.85
C ILE A 25 -15.42 -9.06 7.02
N LYS A 26 -15.44 -8.04 6.16
CA LYS A 26 -14.30 -7.70 5.30
C LYS A 26 -13.08 -7.26 6.11
N LEU A 27 -13.28 -6.42 7.12
CA LEU A 27 -12.22 -5.98 8.03
C LEU A 27 -11.63 -7.15 8.81
N ASN A 28 -12.46 -8.07 9.32
CA ASN A 28 -11.97 -9.27 10.00
C ASN A 28 -11.12 -10.15 9.08
N ASN A 29 -11.52 -10.31 7.82
CA ASN A 29 -10.73 -11.06 6.83
C ASN A 29 -9.38 -10.39 6.53
N LEU A 30 -9.36 -9.05 6.47
CA LEU A 30 -8.11 -8.30 6.31
C LEU A 30 -7.20 -8.44 7.53
N LEU A 31 -7.76 -8.33 8.74
CA LEU A 31 -7.02 -8.52 9.98
C LEU A 31 -6.45 -9.94 10.10
N LYS A 32 -7.23 -10.95 9.71
CA LYS A 32 -6.77 -12.35 9.69
C LYS A 32 -5.58 -12.51 8.76
N ARG A 33 -5.68 -12.03 7.51
CA ARG A 33 -4.58 -12.06 6.54
C ARG A 33 -3.34 -11.31 7.04
N ALA A 34 -3.53 -10.14 7.63
CA ALA A 34 -2.42 -9.35 8.18
C ALA A 34 -1.70 -10.11 9.31
N LYS A 35 -2.45 -10.80 10.18
CA LYS A 35 -1.87 -11.65 11.23
C LYS A 35 -1.13 -12.86 10.66
N GLU A 36 -1.72 -13.55 9.69
CA GLU A 36 -1.10 -14.72 9.03
C GLU A 36 0.22 -14.33 8.36
N ASN A 37 0.24 -13.22 7.63
CA ASN A 37 1.44 -12.73 6.96
C ASN A 37 2.47 -12.12 7.94
N GLY A 38 2.00 -11.48 9.02
CA GLY A 38 2.87 -10.81 9.99
C GLY A 38 3.87 -11.74 10.66
N THR A 39 3.53 -13.03 10.80
CA THR A 39 4.43 -14.05 11.33
C THR A 39 5.71 -14.25 10.50
N GLU A 40 5.64 -14.02 9.18
CA GLU A 40 6.77 -14.19 8.26
C GLU A 40 7.54 -12.87 8.02
N GLN A 41 6.97 -11.72 8.42
CA GLN A 41 7.44 -10.39 8.04
C GLN A 41 8.42 -9.73 9.03
N GLY A 42 8.83 -10.43 10.09
CA GLY A 42 9.77 -9.89 11.08
C GLY A 42 9.16 -8.81 11.99
N PRO A 43 9.98 -7.99 12.68
CA PRO A 43 9.51 -6.99 13.62
C PRO A 43 8.60 -5.94 12.97
N LEU A 44 7.42 -5.70 13.56
CA LEU A 44 6.47 -4.72 13.03
C LEU A 44 7.00 -3.30 13.21
N THR A 45 7.21 -2.60 12.09
CA THR A 45 7.47 -1.16 12.10
C THR A 45 6.13 -0.41 12.11
N PRO A 46 5.87 0.51 13.06
CA PRO A 46 4.62 1.25 13.13
C PRO A 46 4.55 2.25 11.97
N ILE A 47 3.84 1.86 10.91
CA ILE A 47 3.51 2.74 9.78
C ILE A 47 2.07 3.22 9.98
N GLU A 48 1.80 4.48 9.65
CA GLU A 48 0.45 5.04 9.69
C GLU A 48 -0.51 4.17 8.85
N ALA A 49 -1.61 3.73 9.47
CA ALA A 49 -2.65 2.97 8.78
C ALA A 49 -3.47 3.92 7.89
N LEU A 50 -3.15 3.94 6.60
CA LEU A 50 -3.76 4.89 5.68
C LEU A 50 -5.06 4.34 5.06
N VAL A 51 -6.15 4.39 5.83
CA VAL A 51 -7.53 4.04 5.39
C VAL A 51 -8.31 5.31 5.02
N THR A 52 -8.98 5.31 3.86
CA THR A 52 -9.91 6.39 3.47
C THR A 52 -11.34 5.97 3.79
N ILE A 53 -12.01 6.68 4.71
CA ILE A 53 -13.44 6.48 5.04
C ILE A 53 -14.20 7.70 4.50
N SER A 54 -15.21 7.48 3.66
CA SER A 54 -16.05 8.54 3.10
C SER A 54 -17.51 8.24 3.35
N GLN A 55 -18.15 9.03 4.24
CA GLN A 55 -19.54 8.84 4.68
C GLN A 55 -19.77 7.47 5.37
N ASP A 56 -21.01 7.14 5.76
CA ASP A 56 -21.37 5.87 6.45
C ASP A 56 -21.19 4.61 5.56
N GLU A 57 -20.52 4.73 4.42
CA GLU A 57 -20.30 3.67 3.45
C GLU A 57 -18.83 3.22 3.44
N TRP A 58 -18.62 1.91 3.46
CA TRP A 58 -17.29 1.31 3.30
C TRP A 58 -17.08 0.93 1.84
N ILE A 59 -16.08 1.54 1.22
CA ILE A 59 -15.68 1.28 -0.18
C ILE A 59 -14.38 0.49 -0.16
N TRP A 60 -14.40 -0.71 -0.75
CA TRP A 60 -13.25 -1.58 -0.85
C TRP A 60 -12.75 -1.63 -2.29
N GLN A 61 -11.46 -1.37 -2.48
CA GLN A 61 -10.82 -1.40 -3.79
C GLN A 61 -9.70 -2.44 -3.80
N ALA A 62 -9.69 -3.28 -4.82
CA ALA A 62 -8.63 -4.25 -5.06
C ALA A 62 -8.07 -4.03 -6.46
N VAL A 63 -6.76 -3.83 -6.54
CA VAL A 63 -6.01 -3.79 -7.80
C VAL A 63 -5.59 -5.23 -8.11
N SER A 64 -5.72 -5.65 -9.37
CA SER A 64 -5.23 -6.96 -9.79
C SER A 64 -3.70 -6.94 -9.94
N LYS A 65 -3.05 -8.10 -9.81
CA LYS A 65 -1.59 -8.17 -9.93
C LYS A 65 -1.13 -7.76 -11.33
N GLU A 66 -1.88 -8.16 -12.35
CA GLU A 66 -1.59 -7.85 -13.75
C GLU A 66 -1.56 -6.34 -14.01
N ILE A 67 -2.43 -5.57 -13.35
CA ILE A 67 -2.46 -4.12 -13.44
C ILE A 67 -1.28 -3.51 -12.69
N LEU A 68 -0.90 -4.05 -11.53
CA LEU A 68 0.30 -3.59 -10.83
C LEU A 68 1.54 -3.84 -11.68
N ASP A 69 1.65 -4.97 -12.37
CA ASP A 69 2.84 -5.30 -13.16
C ASP A 69 3.05 -4.38 -14.38
N THR A 70 2.02 -3.69 -14.88
CA THR A 70 2.14 -2.77 -16.03
C THR A 70 2.51 -1.34 -15.63
N MET A 71 2.56 -1.03 -14.33
CA MET A 71 2.75 0.33 -13.85
C MET A 71 4.17 0.62 -13.40
N SER A 72 4.56 1.89 -13.48
CA SER A 72 5.77 2.36 -12.80
C SER A 72 5.52 2.49 -11.29
N HIS A 73 6.57 2.23 -10.51
CA HIS A 73 6.53 2.27 -9.06
C HIS A 73 7.63 3.17 -8.53
N ARG A 74 7.36 3.92 -7.48
CA ARG A 74 8.38 4.67 -6.76
C ARG A 74 8.61 4.10 -5.38
N LEU A 75 9.86 4.14 -4.93
CA LEU A 75 10.23 3.84 -3.56
C LEU A 75 10.35 5.14 -2.78
N VAL A 76 9.68 5.20 -1.63
CA VAL A 76 9.61 6.38 -0.78
C VAL A 76 10.04 6.02 0.63
N PHE A 77 11.04 6.72 1.16
CA PHE A 77 11.33 6.68 2.60
C PHE A 77 10.28 7.44 3.38
N HIS A 78 9.80 6.82 4.45
CA HIS A 78 8.98 7.44 5.47
C HIS A 78 9.80 7.55 6.75
N SER A 79 10.03 8.77 7.22
CA SER A 79 10.70 9.03 8.49
C SER A 79 9.70 9.34 9.60
N ASP A 80 10.11 9.18 10.86
CA ASP A 80 9.29 9.35 12.06
C ASP A 80 8.58 10.71 12.17
N GLY A 81 9.07 11.74 11.47
CA GLY A 81 8.45 13.07 11.39
C GLY A 81 7.39 13.23 10.28
N GLY A 82 7.01 12.14 9.61
CA GLY A 82 6.09 12.17 8.46
C GLY A 82 6.71 12.73 7.18
N LEU A 83 8.02 13.02 7.17
CA LEU A 83 8.71 13.45 5.96
C LEU A 83 8.87 12.27 5.01
N ARG A 84 8.49 12.54 3.75
CA ARG A 84 8.49 11.56 2.66
C ARG A 84 9.55 11.96 1.64
N ARG A 85 10.48 11.06 1.33
CA ARG A 85 11.52 11.29 0.32
C ARG A 85 11.46 10.18 -0.72
N GLU A 86 11.27 10.57 -1.98
CA GLU A 86 11.39 9.64 -3.11
C GLU A 86 12.86 9.26 -3.33
N ILE A 87 13.12 7.97 -3.52
CA ILE A 87 14.47 7.42 -3.69
C ILE A 87 14.74 7.14 -5.16
N LEU A 88 13.86 6.35 -5.78
CA LEU A 88 13.98 5.89 -7.16
C LEU A 88 12.62 5.49 -7.72
N MET A 89 12.58 5.31 -9.04
CA MET A 89 11.44 4.80 -9.79
C MET A 89 11.83 3.51 -10.54
N THR A 90 10.96 2.51 -10.52
CA THR A 90 11.09 1.23 -11.23
C THR A 90 9.96 1.06 -12.24
N GLN A 91 10.21 0.22 -13.25
CA GLN A 91 9.25 -0.01 -14.35
C GLN A 91 8.11 -0.96 -14.00
N ASN A 92 8.28 -1.80 -12.97
CA ASN A 92 7.28 -2.77 -12.54
C ASN A 92 7.43 -3.11 -11.04
N LEU A 93 6.44 -3.82 -10.50
CA LEU A 93 6.36 -4.16 -9.08
C LEU A 93 7.48 -5.10 -8.63
N ASN A 94 7.84 -6.12 -9.43
CA ASN A 94 8.88 -7.08 -9.05
C ASN A 94 10.22 -6.36 -8.85
N THR A 95 10.61 -5.50 -9.79
CA THR A 95 11.83 -4.69 -9.66
C THR A 95 11.76 -3.72 -8.48
N ALA A 96 10.57 -3.22 -8.14
CA ALA A 96 10.38 -2.40 -6.94
C ALA A 96 10.62 -3.20 -5.66
N MET A 97 10.13 -4.44 -5.59
CA MET A 97 10.30 -5.35 -4.46
C MET A 97 11.76 -5.77 -4.28
N ASP A 98 12.48 -6.05 -5.38
CA ASP A 98 13.90 -6.39 -5.34
C ASP A 98 14.72 -5.21 -4.78
N ALA A 99 14.48 -3.99 -5.30
CA ALA A 99 15.13 -2.79 -4.81
C ALA A 99 14.79 -2.50 -3.34
N ALA A 100 13.54 -2.69 -2.93
CA ALA A 100 13.10 -2.49 -1.55
C ALA A 100 13.80 -3.47 -0.59
N SER A 101 13.92 -4.73 -0.98
CA SER A 101 14.61 -5.76 -0.18
C SER A 101 16.06 -5.36 0.07
N ILE A 102 16.77 -4.92 -0.97
CA ILE A 102 18.17 -4.47 -0.86
C ILE A 102 18.29 -3.25 0.06
N ILE A 103 17.38 -2.27 -0.07
CA ILE A 103 17.42 -1.06 0.77
C ILE A 103 17.17 -1.40 2.24
N VAL A 104 16.20 -2.26 2.52
CA VAL A 104 15.90 -2.72 3.88
C VAL A 104 17.08 -3.48 4.48
N GLU A 105 17.73 -4.36 3.70
CA GLU A 105 18.91 -5.11 4.14
C GLU A 105 20.10 -4.22 4.48
N LEU A 106 20.34 -3.16 3.69
CA LEU A 106 21.51 -2.30 3.84
C LEU A 106 21.33 -1.21 4.91
N ASP A 107 20.13 -0.65 5.04
CA ASP A 107 19.88 0.58 5.83
C ASP A 107 18.90 0.36 7.00
N GLY A 108 18.34 -0.86 7.15
CA GLY A 108 17.41 -1.22 8.23
C GLY A 108 16.09 -0.45 8.21
N ASN A 109 15.86 0.36 7.18
CA ASN A 109 14.76 1.31 7.10
C ASN A 109 13.59 0.73 6.29
N CYS A 110 12.37 1.13 6.66
CA CYS A 110 11.17 0.79 5.90
C CYS A 110 11.01 1.71 4.66
N VAL A 111 10.68 1.11 3.52
CA VAL A 111 10.34 1.83 2.28
C VAL A 111 8.90 1.54 1.87
N LEU A 112 8.23 2.58 1.38
CA LEU A 112 6.91 2.48 0.76
C LEU A 112 7.07 2.31 -0.75
N ILE A 113 6.46 1.28 -1.31
CA ILE A 113 6.31 1.14 -2.77
C ILE A 113 4.97 1.74 -3.15
N GLU A 114 4.98 2.77 -3.98
CA GLU A 114 3.77 3.42 -4.49
C GLU A 114 3.68 3.30 -5.99
N THR A 115 2.50 2.93 -6.47
CA THR A 115 2.21 2.84 -7.89
C THR A 115 1.87 4.22 -8.46
N LEU A 116 2.36 4.54 -9.65
CA LEU A 116 2.07 5.77 -10.37
C LEU A 116 1.23 5.47 -11.62
N GLU A 117 0.06 6.11 -11.74
CA GLU A 117 -0.71 6.08 -13.01
C GLU A 117 0.17 6.58 -14.17
N PRO A 118 0.11 5.92 -15.35
CA PRO A 118 0.74 6.43 -16.57
C PRO A 118 0.21 7.81 -16.99
#